data_AF-A0A1F7R021-F1
#
_entry.id   AF-A0A1F7R021-F1
#
_cell.length_a   1.000
_cell.length_b   1.000
_cell.length_c   1.000
_cell.angle_alpha   90.00
_cell.angle_beta   90.00
_cell.angle_gamma   90.00
#
_symmetry.space_group_name_H-M   'P 1'
#
loop_
_entity.id
_entity.type
_entity.pdbx_description
1 polymer ?
#
loop_
_entity_poly.entity_id
_entity_poly.type
_entity_poly.pdbx_seq_one_letter_code
_entity_poly.pdbx_strand_id
1 'polypeptide(L)'
;MSGVKNLQSRYKPLHANRKLIVPYRPVRPRHLATAVDGLSALPSQQKKHVNQKYSDHNKANHHKHMTMVEEVLRRHKTQSKDTKSFSKKLSFVLLLAMVVVNSYLIYGVFSSTSVLKASTSVDRQSQPEGDDESPISKKDISAYEVAADLPRVINIPSISVEARVMQMSVKSNGQLDAPKNVHDTGWYTGSSRPGYSGATLINGHVSGIHTDGVFKNLKHLQIGDELMLENGKREIFKYKVDKIETVKAKSVNMEKLLEPYAGKAQGLNLITCGGKYDAQKREYNDRVLVYTSFVE
;
A
#
# COMPACT_ATOMS: atom_id res chain seq x y z
N MET A 1 -18.32 40.04 35.92
CA MET A 1 -18.84 38.68 35.66
C MET A 1 -17.89 38.06 34.63
N SER A 2 -16.83 37.36 35.03
CA SER A 2 -16.81 35.91 35.31
C SER A 2 -17.52 35.13 34.19
N GLY A 3 -16.93 34.27 33.37
CA GLY A 3 -15.67 33.56 33.40
C GLY A 3 -15.92 32.25 32.65
N VAL A 4 -15.02 31.76 31.79
CA VAL A 4 -15.06 30.37 31.32
C VAL A 4 -13.64 29.82 31.31
N LYS A 5 -13.42 28.86 32.19
CA LYS A 5 -12.20 28.11 32.46
C LYS A 5 -12.14 26.84 31.59
N ASN A 6 -10.92 26.47 31.23
CA ASN A 6 -10.34 25.12 31.14
C ASN A 6 -11.17 23.94 30.62
N LEU A 7 -10.64 23.29 29.58
CA LEU A 7 -10.56 21.83 29.51
C LEU A 7 -9.21 21.39 28.91
N GLN A 8 -8.23 21.16 29.78
CA GLN A 8 -7.14 20.22 29.52
C GLN A 8 -7.53 18.87 30.11
N SER A 9 -7.51 17.81 29.31
CA SER A 9 -7.71 16.44 29.78
C SER A 9 -6.78 15.45 29.08
N ARG A 10 -5.73 15.08 29.82
CA ARG A 10 -5.25 13.71 30.09
C ARG A 10 -4.89 12.82 28.90
N TYR A 11 -3.57 12.75 28.62
CA TYR A 11 -2.93 11.54 28.10
C TYR A 11 -1.84 11.10 29.09
N LYS A 12 -1.98 9.87 29.61
CA LYS A 12 -0.95 9.13 30.38
C LYS A 12 -0.44 7.98 29.51
N PRO A 13 0.87 7.77 29.34
CA PRO A 13 1.40 6.50 28.85
C PRO A 13 1.72 5.52 30.00
N LEU A 14 1.47 4.25 29.72
CA LEU A 14 1.53 3.08 30.60
C LEU A 14 2.96 2.60 30.90
N HIS A 15 3.11 2.03 32.10
CA HIS A 15 4.33 1.49 32.69
C HIS A 15 4.76 0.13 32.13
N ALA A 16 6.08 -0.12 32.27
CA ALA A 16 6.86 -1.28 31.90
C ALA A 16 6.39 -2.64 32.48
N ASN A 17 6.54 -3.69 31.68
CA ASN A 17 6.29 -5.10 32.02
C ASN A 17 7.50 -5.72 32.75
N ARG A 18 7.32 -6.17 34.00
CA ARG A 18 8.26 -7.03 34.75
C ARG A 18 7.74 -8.49 34.76
N LYS A 19 8.57 -9.44 34.33
CA LYS A 19 8.31 -10.89 34.40
C LYS A 19 8.41 -11.39 35.87
N LEU A 20 7.40 -12.14 36.32
CA LEU A 20 7.38 -12.89 37.59
C LEU A 20 7.74 -14.36 37.34
N ILE A 21 8.69 -14.89 38.12
CA ILE A 21 9.13 -16.29 38.14
C ILE A 21 8.46 -16.97 39.34
N VAL A 22 7.90 -18.18 39.16
CA VAL A 22 7.29 -19.01 40.23
C VAL A 22 8.15 -20.26 40.46
N PRO A 23 8.54 -20.61 41.70
CA PRO A 23 9.29 -21.84 41.97
C PRO A 23 8.40 -23.05 42.35
N TYR A 24 8.85 -24.25 41.97
CA TYR A 24 8.20 -25.56 42.13
C TYR A 24 8.65 -26.29 43.41
N ARG A 25 7.77 -27.10 44.04
CA ARG A 25 8.03 -27.92 45.25
C ARG A 25 7.75 -29.42 44.98
N PRO A 26 8.61 -30.36 45.43
CA PRO A 26 8.34 -31.81 45.29
C PRO A 26 7.72 -32.44 46.56
N VAL A 27 6.95 -33.51 46.37
CA VAL A 27 6.31 -34.34 47.43
C VAL A 27 6.95 -35.74 47.44
N ARG A 28 7.18 -36.32 48.64
CA ARG A 28 7.63 -37.73 48.83
C ARG A 28 6.49 -38.63 49.32
N PRO A 29 6.41 -39.91 48.92
CA PRO A 29 5.46 -40.88 49.49
C PRO A 29 6.04 -41.68 50.67
N ARG A 30 5.15 -42.15 51.55
CA ARG A 30 5.43 -42.88 52.80
C ARG A 30 4.70 -44.25 52.77
N HIS A 31 5.35 -45.27 53.33
CA HIS A 31 4.86 -46.61 53.73
C HIS A 31 4.94 -47.78 52.72
N LEU A 32 5.79 -48.77 53.05
CA LEU A 32 5.42 -50.18 53.26
C LEU A 32 6.63 -50.95 53.82
N ALA A 33 6.49 -51.44 55.05
CA ALA A 33 7.39 -52.36 55.74
C ALA A 33 6.62 -53.67 56.03
N THR A 34 7.35 -54.67 56.55
CA THR A 34 6.94 -55.97 57.14
C THR A 34 6.87 -57.18 56.21
N ALA A 35 7.94 -57.99 56.20
CA ALA A 35 7.92 -59.45 56.05
C ALA A 35 9.30 -60.04 56.39
N VAL A 36 9.74 -59.92 57.64
CA VAL A 36 10.91 -60.66 58.14
C VAL A 36 10.61 -61.08 59.57
N ASP A 37 10.09 -62.28 59.77
CA ASP A 37 10.16 -63.01 61.05
C ASP A 37 9.77 -64.47 60.80
N GLY A 38 10.75 -65.37 60.88
CA GLY A 38 10.55 -66.82 60.67
C GLY A 38 11.81 -67.61 60.34
N LEU A 39 12.95 -66.96 60.06
CA LEU A 39 14.16 -67.63 59.56
C LEU A 39 15.21 -67.99 60.64
N SER A 40 14.85 -67.92 61.92
CA SER A 40 15.78 -68.12 63.05
C SER A 40 15.87 -69.55 63.59
N ALA A 41 15.06 -70.51 63.10
CA ALA A 41 14.96 -71.86 63.71
C ALA A 41 15.31 -73.05 62.80
N LEU A 42 16.37 -72.98 61.96
CA LEU A 42 16.81 -74.11 61.12
C LEU A 42 18.31 -74.46 61.25
N PRO A 43 18.69 -75.76 61.37
CA PRO A 43 20.08 -76.23 61.48
C PRO A 43 20.96 -75.90 60.26
N SER A 44 22.26 -75.68 60.50
CA SER A 44 23.24 -75.07 59.59
C SER A 44 23.52 -75.81 58.28
N GLN A 45 23.36 -77.14 58.23
CA GLN A 45 23.63 -77.95 57.03
C GLN A 45 22.52 -77.79 55.96
N GLN A 46 21.26 -77.58 56.39
CA GLN A 46 20.14 -77.43 55.48
C GLN A 46 20.11 -76.03 54.82
N LYS A 47 20.67 -75.02 55.49
CA LYS A 47 20.84 -73.66 54.95
C LYS A 47 21.82 -73.60 53.76
N LYS A 48 22.86 -74.45 53.74
CA LYS A 48 23.85 -74.48 52.64
C LYS A 48 23.27 -75.07 51.35
N HIS A 49 22.54 -76.19 51.45
CA HIS A 49 21.92 -76.81 50.28
C HIS A 49 20.79 -75.95 49.67
N VAL A 50 20.02 -75.24 50.50
CA VAL A 50 19.00 -74.30 50.02
C VAL A 50 19.63 -73.11 49.30
N ASN A 51 20.71 -72.53 49.84
CA ASN A 51 21.41 -71.39 49.19
C ASN A 51 22.06 -71.75 47.85
N GLN A 52 22.65 -72.95 47.72
CA GLN A 52 23.27 -73.38 46.46
C GLN A 52 22.22 -73.55 45.36
N LYS A 53 21.11 -74.24 45.66
CA LYS A 53 20.02 -74.46 44.70
C LYS A 53 19.32 -73.14 44.31
N TYR A 54 19.22 -72.18 45.23
CA TYR A 54 18.72 -70.82 44.95
C TYR A 54 19.66 -70.03 44.02
N SER A 55 20.98 -70.13 44.24
CA SER A 55 22.00 -69.45 43.43
C SER A 55 22.00 -69.92 41.97
N ASP A 56 21.95 -71.24 41.74
CA ASP A 56 22.01 -71.80 40.39
C ASP A 56 20.73 -71.50 39.59
N HIS A 57 19.57 -71.50 40.26
CA HIS A 57 18.30 -71.12 39.65
C HIS A 57 18.26 -69.63 39.24
N ASN A 58 18.82 -68.74 40.07
CA ASN A 58 18.91 -67.31 39.74
C ASN A 58 19.87 -67.02 38.59
N LYS A 59 21.00 -67.74 38.48
CA LYS A 59 21.93 -67.58 37.35
C LYS A 59 21.31 -68.01 36.02
N ALA A 60 20.58 -69.14 36.00
CA ALA A 60 19.91 -69.62 34.80
C ALA A 60 18.80 -68.65 34.32
N ASN A 61 18.04 -68.07 35.26
CA ASN A 61 17.01 -67.08 34.95
C ASN A 61 17.62 -65.74 34.47
N HIS A 62 18.73 -65.30 35.05
CA HIS A 62 19.44 -64.09 34.57
C HIS A 62 19.95 -64.24 33.13
N HIS A 63 20.48 -65.41 32.77
CA HIS A 63 20.99 -65.62 31.42
C HIS A 63 19.86 -65.61 30.36
N LYS A 64 18.71 -66.22 30.66
CA LYS A 64 17.52 -66.19 29.78
C LYS A 64 16.93 -64.78 29.64
N HIS A 65 16.90 -64.00 30.73
CA HIS A 65 16.41 -62.62 30.66
C HIS A 65 17.33 -61.73 29.83
N MET A 66 18.65 -61.87 29.95
CA MET A 66 19.60 -61.09 29.15
C MET A 66 19.54 -61.40 27.66
N THR A 67 19.38 -62.68 27.27
CA THR A 67 19.27 -63.04 25.84
C THR A 67 17.96 -62.55 25.22
N MET A 68 16.85 -62.59 25.95
CA MET A 68 15.58 -62.02 25.50
C MET A 68 15.66 -60.49 25.36
N VAL A 69 16.30 -59.80 26.30
CA VAL A 69 16.51 -58.34 26.23
C VAL A 69 17.39 -57.96 25.05
N GLU A 70 18.49 -58.68 24.79
CA GLU A 70 19.31 -58.44 23.60
C GLU A 70 18.54 -58.65 22.30
N GLU A 71 17.69 -59.69 22.21
CA GLU A 71 16.89 -59.95 21.01
C GLU A 71 15.84 -58.84 20.77
N VAL A 72 15.17 -58.38 21.83
CA VAL A 72 14.22 -57.25 21.78
C VAL A 72 14.93 -55.97 21.36
N LEU A 73 16.11 -55.68 21.91
CA LEU A 73 16.90 -54.50 21.54
C LEU A 73 17.39 -54.56 20.09
N ARG A 74 17.75 -55.75 19.58
CA ARG A 74 18.10 -55.93 18.16
C ARG A 74 16.90 -55.67 17.24
N ARG A 75 15.70 -56.19 17.57
CA ARG A 75 14.48 -55.93 16.79
C ARG A 75 14.07 -54.45 16.78
N HIS A 76 14.23 -53.74 17.90
CA HIS A 76 13.94 -52.30 17.94
C HIS A 76 14.92 -51.45 17.11
N LYS A 77 16.18 -51.87 16.97
CA LYS A 77 17.19 -51.12 16.21
C LYS A 77 17.00 -51.21 14.70
N THR A 78 16.48 -52.33 14.19
CA THR A 78 16.16 -52.49 12.75
C THR A 78 14.88 -51.75 12.37
N GLN A 79 13.85 -51.78 13.22
CA GLN A 79 12.57 -51.07 12.97
C GLN A 79 12.69 -49.53 13.00
N SER A 80 13.69 -48.98 13.71
CA SER A 80 13.94 -47.53 13.81
C SER A 80 14.59 -46.91 12.56
N LYS A 81 15.31 -47.70 11.74
CA LYS A 81 16.02 -47.17 10.57
C LYS A 81 15.10 -46.94 9.36
N ASP A 82 14.08 -47.78 9.17
CA ASP A 82 13.18 -47.68 8.02
C ASP A 82 12.21 -46.49 8.12
N THR A 83 11.78 -46.12 9.34
CA THR A 83 10.91 -44.95 9.58
C THR A 83 11.64 -43.61 9.36
N LYS A 84 12.96 -43.57 9.60
CA LYS A 84 13.80 -42.38 9.33
C LYS A 84 14.12 -42.20 7.85
N SER A 85 14.20 -43.27 7.06
CA SER A 85 14.40 -43.19 5.60
C SER A 85 13.11 -42.79 4.87
N PHE A 86 11.97 -43.34 5.31
CA PHE A 86 10.67 -43.04 4.74
C PHE A 86 10.22 -41.58 5.02
N SER A 87 10.43 -41.08 6.24
CA SER A 87 10.09 -39.68 6.59
C SER A 87 10.94 -38.64 5.83
N LYS A 88 12.21 -38.94 5.52
CA LYS A 88 13.05 -38.06 4.68
C LYS A 88 12.60 -38.04 3.23
N LYS A 89 12.24 -39.20 2.66
CA LYS A 89 11.71 -39.28 1.28
C LYS A 89 10.35 -38.58 1.17
N LEU A 90 9.46 -38.78 2.15
CA LEU A 90 8.15 -38.13 2.19
C LEU A 90 8.28 -36.61 2.39
N SER A 91 9.22 -36.16 3.24
CA SER A 91 9.53 -34.73 3.42
C SER A 91 10.06 -34.11 2.13
N PHE A 92 10.94 -34.79 1.39
CA PHE A 92 11.45 -34.29 0.12
C PHE A 92 10.35 -34.18 -0.97
N VAL A 93 9.45 -35.16 -1.03
CA VAL A 93 8.29 -35.14 -1.95
C VAL A 93 7.32 -34.02 -1.58
N LEU A 94 7.04 -33.81 -0.30
CA LEU A 94 6.17 -32.71 0.16
C LEU A 94 6.81 -31.33 -0.09
N LEU A 95 8.13 -31.21 0.06
CA LEU A 95 8.85 -29.96 -0.21
C LEU A 95 8.86 -29.64 -1.71
N LEU A 96 9.09 -30.65 -2.57
CA LEU A 96 8.93 -30.51 -4.02
C LEU A 96 7.50 -30.14 -4.41
N ALA A 97 6.49 -30.78 -3.84
CA ALA A 97 5.09 -30.45 -4.08
C ALA A 97 4.75 -29.02 -3.63
N MET A 98 5.27 -28.57 -2.48
CA MET A 98 5.12 -27.18 -2.04
C MET A 98 5.79 -26.22 -3.01
N VAL A 99 7.01 -26.50 -3.49
CA VAL A 99 7.70 -25.64 -4.47
C VAL A 99 6.91 -25.56 -5.77
N VAL A 100 6.35 -26.68 -6.26
CA VAL A 100 5.51 -26.68 -7.47
C VAL A 100 4.22 -25.89 -7.25
N VAL A 101 3.53 -26.08 -6.13
CA VAL A 101 2.29 -25.33 -5.81
C VAL A 101 2.57 -23.84 -5.63
N ASN A 102 3.64 -23.48 -4.90
CA ASN A 102 4.06 -22.09 -4.78
C ASN A 102 4.50 -21.52 -6.13
N SER A 103 5.20 -22.29 -6.96
CA SER A 103 5.58 -21.86 -8.31
C SER A 103 4.35 -21.67 -9.21
N TYR A 104 3.33 -22.52 -9.08
CA TYR A 104 2.07 -22.38 -9.82
C TYR A 104 1.24 -21.20 -9.33
N LEU A 105 1.20 -20.93 -8.02
CA LEU A 105 0.57 -19.74 -7.44
C LEU A 105 1.31 -18.46 -7.83
N ILE A 106 2.65 -18.45 -7.78
CA ILE A 106 3.48 -17.34 -8.26
C ILE A 106 3.31 -17.16 -9.76
N TYR A 107 3.22 -18.23 -10.55
CA TYR A 107 2.96 -18.16 -11.98
C TYR A 107 1.57 -17.61 -12.27
N GLY A 108 0.55 -17.96 -11.48
CA GLY A 108 -0.80 -17.38 -11.56
C GLY A 108 -0.82 -15.87 -11.26
N VAL A 109 -0.08 -15.42 -10.25
CA VAL A 109 0.05 -13.99 -9.91
C VAL A 109 0.93 -13.25 -10.92
N PHE A 110 1.99 -13.88 -11.44
CA PHE A 110 2.87 -13.31 -12.46
C PHE A 110 2.19 -13.21 -13.83
N SER A 111 1.38 -14.21 -14.21
CA SER A 111 0.52 -14.13 -15.40
C SER A 111 -0.61 -13.11 -15.23
N SER A 112 -1.16 -12.92 -14.02
CA SER A 112 -2.16 -11.88 -13.72
C SER A 112 -1.57 -10.46 -13.70
N THR A 113 -0.32 -10.30 -13.28
CA THR A 113 0.39 -9.01 -13.30
C THR A 113 0.94 -8.65 -14.67
N SER A 114 1.14 -9.63 -15.57
CA SER A 114 1.52 -9.36 -16.96
C SER A 114 0.38 -8.68 -17.74
N VAL A 115 -0.88 -8.92 -17.37
CA VAL A 115 -2.04 -8.22 -17.95
C VAL A 115 -2.24 -6.81 -17.36
N LEU A 116 -1.80 -6.58 -16.12
CA LEU A 116 -1.81 -5.24 -15.48
C LEU A 116 -0.59 -4.38 -15.83
N LYS A 117 0.55 -4.99 -16.20
CA LYS A 117 1.73 -4.28 -16.71
C LYS A 117 1.65 -3.97 -18.21
N ALA A 118 0.80 -4.68 -18.96
CA ALA A 118 0.53 -4.41 -20.36
C ALA A 118 -0.38 -3.18 -20.60
N SER A 119 -0.98 -2.61 -19.55
CA SER A 119 -1.88 -1.44 -19.66
C SER A 119 -1.27 -0.12 -19.14
N THR A 120 0.00 -0.09 -18.72
CA THR A 120 0.64 1.15 -18.20
C THR A 120 1.95 1.55 -18.87
N SER A 121 2.35 0.88 -19.96
CA SER A 121 3.52 1.31 -20.75
C SER A 121 3.33 1.18 -22.26
N VAL A 122 2.08 1.22 -22.74
CA VAL A 122 1.84 1.66 -24.13
C VAL A 122 1.95 3.18 -24.11
N ASP A 123 3.17 3.65 -24.37
CA ASP A 123 3.44 4.90 -25.07
C ASP A 123 2.52 6.10 -24.74
N ARG A 124 2.66 6.67 -23.53
CA ARG A 124 2.19 8.04 -23.25
C ARG A 124 3.14 9.11 -23.79
N GLN A 125 4.15 8.75 -24.59
CA GLN A 125 5.25 9.64 -24.93
C GLN A 125 5.21 10.16 -26.36
N SER A 126 4.12 9.94 -27.11
CA SER A 126 4.05 10.35 -28.51
C SER A 126 2.64 10.61 -29.06
N GLN A 127 1.61 10.74 -28.21
CA GLN A 127 0.30 11.17 -28.69
C GLN A 127 0.31 12.71 -28.80
N PRO A 128 0.00 13.29 -29.97
CA PRO A 128 0.06 14.74 -30.14
C PRO A 128 -0.98 15.41 -29.24
N GLU A 129 -0.54 16.36 -28.40
CA GLU A 129 -1.44 17.15 -27.58
C GLU A 129 -2.43 17.94 -28.45
N GLY A 130 -3.69 18.01 -28.03
CA GLY A 130 -4.72 18.78 -28.73
C GLY A 130 -5.06 18.24 -30.12
N ASP A 131 -4.80 16.97 -30.41
CA ASP A 131 -5.16 16.30 -31.66
C ASP A 131 -6.62 15.81 -31.68
N ASP A 132 -7.19 15.58 -30.49
CA ASP A 132 -8.56 15.15 -30.32
C ASP A 132 -9.47 16.36 -30.10
N GLU A 133 -10.32 16.63 -31.08
CA GLU A 133 -11.31 17.70 -31.04
C GLU A 133 -12.73 17.19 -30.82
N SER A 134 -12.88 15.89 -30.52
CA SER A 134 -14.17 15.26 -30.31
C SER A 134 -14.89 15.92 -29.14
N PRO A 135 -16.16 16.33 -29.31
CA PRO A 135 -16.90 16.96 -28.22
C PRO A 135 -17.10 15.96 -27.07
N ILE A 136 -16.99 16.45 -25.85
CA ILE A 136 -17.20 15.65 -24.64
C ILE A 136 -18.64 15.87 -24.19
N SER A 137 -19.43 14.80 -24.08
CA SER A 137 -20.81 14.93 -23.65
C SER A 137 -20.91 15.15 -22.14
N LYS A 138 -22.00 15.79 -21.68
CA LYS A 138 -22.29 15.91 -20.23
C LYS A 138 -22.36 14.55 -19.53
N LYS A 139 -22.79 13.51 -20.25
CA LYS A 139 -22.80 12.14 -19.74
C LYS A 139 -21.38 11.65 -19.48
N ASP A 140 -20.42 11.93 -20.38
CA ASP A 140 -19.02 11.56 -20.21
C ASP A 140 -18.35 12.33 -19.07
N ILE A 141 -18.67 13.63 -18.93
CA ILE A 141 -18.23 14.43 -17.77
C ILE A 141 -18.79 13.83 -16.48
N SER A 142 -20.08 13.48 -16.43
CA SER A 142 -20.71 12.89 -15.24
C SER A 142 -20.20 11.49 -14.90
N ALA A 143 -19.81 10.71 -15.90
CA ALA A 143 -19.29 9.35 -15.74
C ALA A 143 -17.77 9.30 -15.50
N TYR A 144 -17.07 10.42 -15.65
CA TYR A 144 -15.65 10.51 -15.37
C TYR A 144 -15.39 10.29 -13.88
N GLU A 145 -14.45 9.42 -13.55
CA GLU A 145 -14.09 9.06 -12.17
C GLU A 145 -12.59 9.18 -11.96
N VAL A 146 -12.20 9.65 -10.78
CA VAL A 146 -10.82 9.80 -10.33
C VAL A 146 -10.73 9.36 -8.87
N ALA A 147 -9.51 9.25 -8.32
CA ALA A 147 -9.36 9.00 -6.90
C ALA A 147 -9.97 10.13 -6.06
N ALA A 148 -10.43 9.78 -4.87
CA ALA A 148 -11.32 10.59 -4.03
C ALA A 148 -10.88 12.04 -3.82
N ASP A 149 -9.59 12.28 -3.63
CA ASP A 149 -8.98 13.59 -3.32
C ASP A 149 -8.37 14.29 -4.55
N LEU A 150 -8.51 13.72 -5.75
CA LEU A 150 -7.98 14.30 -6.98
C LEU A 150 -9.02 15.20 -7.66
N PRO A 151 -8.59 16.26 -8.37
CA PRO A 151 -9.50 17.08 -9.15
C PRO A 151 -10.12 16.26 -10.28
N ARG A 152 -11.42 16.47 -10.50
CA ARG A 152 -12.27 15.67 -11.38
C ARG A 152 -12.90 16.52 -12.47
N VAL A 153 -13.59 17.60 -12.10
CA VAL A 153 -14.28 18.51 -13.02
C VAL A 153 -14.02 19.95 -12.58
N ILE A 154 -13.73 20.81 -13.54
CA ILE A 154 -13.69 22.26 -13.35
C ILE A 154 -14.90 22.91 -14.03
N ASN A 155 -15.51 23.86 -13.34
CA ASN A 155 -16.61 24.67 -13.86
C ASN A 155 -16.29 26.17 -13.69
N ILE A 156 -16.44 26.94 -14.76
CA ILE A 156 -16.21 28.39 -14.79
C ILE A 156 -17.37 29.03 -15.57
N PRO A 157 -18.48 29.40 -14.90
CA PRO A 157 -19.71 29.81 -15.57
C PRO A 157 -19.56 31.05 -16.45
N SER A 158 -18.77 32.05 -16.04
CA SER A 158 -18.63 33.33 -16.77
C SER A 158 -18.03 33.17 -18.17
N ILE A 159 -17.34 32.05 -18.43
CA ILE A 159 -16.76 31.72 -19.73
C ILE A 159 -17.27 30.39 -20.30
N SER A 160 -18.36 29.86 -19.74
CA SER A 160 -19.03 28.62 -20.19
C SER A 160 -18.12 27.38 -20.23
N VAL A 161 -17.24 27.23 -19.24
CA VAL A 161 -16.37 26.06 -19.09
C VAL A 161 -17.01 25.05 -18.14
N GLU A 162 -17.18 23.82 -18.59
CA GLU A 162 -17.47 22.63 -17.78
C GLU A 162 -16.64 21.49 -18.39
N ALA A 163 -15.57 21.06 -17.72
CA ALA A 163 -14.60 20.15 -18.32
C ALA A 163 -13.99 19.17 -17.31
N ARG A 164 -13.61 17.99 -17.81
CA ARG A 164 -12.86 17.01 -16.99
C ARG A 164 -11.46 17.52 -16.71
N VAL A 165 -10.88 17.05 -15.61
CA VAL A 165 -9.52 17.39 -15.17
C VAL A 165 -8.64 16.14 -15.21
N MET A 166 -7.78 16.08 -16.21
CA MET A 166 -6.86 14.97 -16.46
C MET A 166 -5.58 15.13 -15.65
N GLN A 167 -4.96 14.03 -15.21
CA GLN A 167 -3.67 14.08 -14.50
C GLN A 167 -2.51 14.28 -15.47
N MET A 168 -1.86 15.44 -15.39
CA MET A 168 -0.71 15.82 -16.21
C MET A 168 0.60 15.76 -15.42
N SER A 169 1.68 15.50 -16.13
CA SER A 169 3.05 15.55 -15.61
C SER A 169 3.84 16.64 -16.32
N VAL A 170 5.14 16.71 -16.05
CA VAL A 170 6.09 17.35 -16.95
C VAL A 170 6.63 16.34 -17.96
N LYS A 171 6.84 16.80 -19.19
CA LYS A 171 7.54 16.05 -20.24
C LYS A 171 9.03 15.95 -19.91
N SER A 172 9.74 15.10 -20.64
CA SER A 172 11.20 14.92 -20.50
C SER A 172 12.00 16.20 -20.76
N ASN A 173 11.45 17.15 -21.52
CA ASN A 173 12.05 18.46 -21.77
C ASN A 173 11.69 19.53 -20.71
N GLY A 174 11.03 19.13 -19.61
CA GLY A 174 10.65 20.00 -18.50
C GLY A 174 9.39 20.85 -18.73
N GLN A 175 8.74 20.75 -19.89
CA GLN A 175 7.50 21.47 -20.15
C GLN A 175 6.31 20.77 -19.48
N LEU A 176 5.33 21.55 -19.02
CA LEU A 176 4.06 21.03 -18.54
C LEU A 176 3.31 20.35 -19.69
N ASP A 177 2.89 19.10 -19.46
CA ASP A 177 2.08 18.31 -20.39
C ASP A 177 0.64 18.84 -20.46
N ALA A 178 -0.01 18.71 -21.61
CA ALA A 178 -1.38 19.15 -21.83
C ALA A 178 -2.32 17.99 -22.23
N PRO A 179 -3.63 18.12 -21.98
CA PRO A 179 -4.59 17.08 -22.34
C PRO A 179 -4.58 16.75 -23.84
N LYS A 180 -4.87 15.49 -24.16
CA LYS A 180 -5.02 15.04 -25.55
C LYS A 180 -6.21 15.74 -26.23
N ASN A 181 -7.35 15.76 -25.55
CA ASN A 181 -8.55 16.40 -26.06
C ASN A 181 -8.56 17.90 -25.76
N VAL A 182 -8.92 18.73 -26.74
CA VAL A 182 -8.91 20.20 -26.60
C VAL A 182 -9.99 20.72 -25.65
N HIS A 183 -11.01 19.91 -25.35
CA HIS A 183 -12.12 20.19 -24.44
C HIS A 183 -11.88 19.67 -23.02
N ASP A 184 -10.77 18.97 -22.77
CA ASP A 184 -10.33 18.58 -21.43
C ASP A 184 -9.36 19.61 -20.83
N THR A 185 -9.30 19.65 -19.51
CA THR A 185 -8.29 20.39 -18.75
C THR A 185 -7.31 19.44 -18.06
N GLY A 186 -6.14 19.93 -17.67
CA GLY A 186 -5.06 19.13 -17.12
C GLY A 186 -4.56 19.67 -15.78
N TRP A 187 -4.65 18.88 -14.73
CA TRP A 187 -4.03 19.19 -13.44
C TRP A 187 -2.57 18.75 -13.42
N TYR A 188 -1.67 19.67 -13.10
CA TYR A 188 -0.27 19.31 -12.86
C TYR A 188 -0.15 18.57 -11.53
N THR A 189 0.21 17.29 -11.58
CA THR A 189 0.30 16.40 -10.41
C THR A 189 1.34 16.80 -9.36
N GLY A 190 2.30 17.67 -9.72
CA GLY A 190 3.24 18.28 -8.78
C GLY A 190 2.70 19.50 -8.03
N SER A 191 1.46 19.92 -8.31
CA SER A 191 0.76 21.01 -7.60
C SER A 191 -0.16 20.47 -6.50
N SER A 192 -0.74 21.35 -5.69
CA SER A 192 -1.62 20.94 -4.60
C SER A 192 -2.93 20.32 -5.11
N ARG A 193 -3.58 19.53 -4.25
CA ARG A 193 -4.92 18.98 -4.50
C ARG A 193 -5.98 19.98 -4.02
N PRO A 194 -7.18 19.99 -4.61
CA PRO A 194 -8.28 20.81 -4.11
C PRO A 194 -8.54 20.54 -2.61
N GLY A 195 -8.73 21.63 -1.84
CA GLY A 195 -8.95 21.57 -0.40
C GLY A 195 -7.70 21.45 0.48
N TYR A 196 -6.50 21.31 -0.11
CA TYR A 196 -5.24 21.27 0.62
C TYR A 196 -4.49 22.60 0.52
N SER A 197 -3.59 22.86 1.47
CA SER A 197 -2.71 24.04 1.43
C SER A 197 -1.85 24.04 0.16
N GLY A 198 -1.59 25.22 -0.41
CA GLY A 198 -0.90 25.40 -1.68
C GLY A 198 -1.85 25.68 -2.85
N ALA A 199 -1.31 25.83 -4.06
CA ALA A 199 -2.12 26.06 -5.25
C ALA A 199 -2.25 24.78 -6.10
N THR A 200 -3.47 24.49 -6.52
CA THR A 200 -3.73 23.56 -7.63
C THR A 200 -3.48 24.30 -8.95
N LEU A 201 -2.69 23.71 -9.86
CA LEU A 201 -2.42 24.28 -11.18
C LEU A 201 -3.14 23.47 -12.26
N ILE A 202 -4.01 24.13 -13.02
CA ILE A 202 -4.74 23.53 -14.14
C ILE A 202 -4.37 24.24 -15.46
N ASN A 203 -4.02 23.47 -16.49
CA ASN A 203 -3.84 23.95 -17.85
C ASN A 203 -4.98 23.51 -18.78
N GLY A 204 -5.06 24.14 -19.95
CA GLY A 204 -6.02 23.79 -20.97
C GLY A 204 -5.70 24.48 -22.29
N HIS A 205 -6.21 23.93 -23.38
CA HIS A 205 -5.96 24.45 -24.73
C HIS A 205 -6.73 25.74 -25.01
N VAL A 206 -6.12 26.65 -25.76
CA VAL A 206 -6.80 27.84 -26.29
C VAL A 206 -7.51 27.54 -27.62
N SER A 207 -6.99 26.60 -28.40
CA SER A 207 -7.51 26.17 -29.70
C SER A 207 -7.00 24.78 -30.05
N GLY A 208 -7.80 24.02 -30.78
CA GLY A 208 -7.34 22.94 -31.65
C GLY A 208 -6.93 23.45 -33.03
N ILE A 209 -6.85 22.55 -33.99
CA ILE A 209 -6.67 22.80 -35.42
C ILE A 209 -7.95 23.39 -36.03
N HIS A 210 -9.12 22.84 -35.70
CA HIS A 210 -10.41 23.23 -36.30
C HIS A 210 -11.41 23.85 -35.32
N THR A 211 -11.22 23.64 -34.02
CA THR A 211 -12.13 24.10 -32.97
C THR A 211 -11.42 24.95 -31.92
N ASP A 212 -12.22 25.72 -31.17
CA ASP A 212 -11.71 26.42 -30.00
C ASP A 212 -11.46 25.41 -28.86
N GLY A 213 -10.44 25.69 -28.04
CA GLY A 213 -10.11 24.87 -26.89
C GLY A 213 -10.87 25.32 -25.64
N VAL A 214 -10.87 24.47 -24.61
CA VAL A 214 -11.59 24.68 -23.35
C VAL A 214 -11.30 26.05 -22.70
N PHE A 215 -10.07 26.56 -22.85
CA PHE A 215 -9.63 27.83 -22.27
C PHE A 215 -9.49 28.97 -23.30
N LYS A 216 -10.16 28.87 -24.46
CA LYS A 216 -10.24 29.94 -25.47
C LYS A 216 -10.55 31.32 -24.86
N ASN A 217 -11.50 31.34 -23.93
CA ASN A 217 -12.02 32.55 -23.31
C ASN A 217 -11.39 32.89 -21.96
N LEU A 218 -10.31 32.20 -21.54
CA LEU A 218 -9.72 32.41 -20.21
C LEU A 218 -9.27 33.86 -19.98
N LYS A 219 -8.80 34.55 -21.03
CA LYS A 219 -8.43 35.97 -21.00
C LYS A 219 -9.58 36.94 -20.76
N HIS A 220 -10.83 36.49 -20.89
CA HIS A 220 -12.03 37.30 -20.70
C HIS A 220 -12.60 37.20 -19.28
N LEU A 221 -12.01 36.38 -18.42
CA LEU A 221 -12.36 36.38 -17.01
C LEU A 221 -12.17 37.79 -16.41
N GLN A 222 -12.90 38.04 -15.34
CA GLN A 222 -12.80 39.27 -14.57
C GLN A 222 -12.41 38.96 -13.13
N ILE A 223 -11.79 39.93 -12.45
CA ILE A 223 -11.56 39.83 -11.01
C ILE A 223 -12.90 39.66 -10.30
N GLY A 224 -12.99 38.66 -9.42
CA GLY A 224 -14.21 38.28 -8.71
C GLY A 224 -15.02 37.16 -9.37
N ASP A 225 -14.72 36.78 -10.61
CA ASP A 225 -15.37 35.62 -11.25
C ASP A 225 -15.14 34.34 -10.43
N GLU A 226 -16.17 33.50 -10.36
CA GLU A 226 -16.14 32.26 -9.59
C GLU A 226 -15.63 31.09 -10.44
N LEU A 227 -14.78 30.27 -9.81
CA LEU A 227 -14.34 28.98 -10.32
C LEU A 227 -14.72 27.91 -9.31
N MET A 228 -15.21 26.78 -9.80
CA MET A 228 -15.53 25.61 -9.00
C MET A 228 -14.64 24.45 -9.44
N LEU A 229 -13.98 23.81 -8.50
CA LEU A 229 -13.23 22.58 -8.73
C LEU A 229 -13.86 21.46 -7.92
N GLU A 230 -14.32 20.43 -8.61
CA GLU A 230 -14.89 19.23 -8.00
C GLU A 230 -13.83 18.14 -7.86
N ASN A 231 -13.78 17.43 -6.74
CA ASN A 231 -12.89 16.28 -6.56
C ASN A 231 -13.58 14.93 -6.86
N GLY A 232 -12.84 13.82 -6.74
CA GLY A 232 -13.37 12.46 -6.94
C GLY A 232 -14.51 12.07 -6.00
N LYS A 233 -14.65 12.72 -4.83
CA LYS A 233 -15.79 12.53 -3.91
C LYS A 233 -17.02 13.37 -4.26
N ARG A 234 -16.96 14.16 -5.34
CA ARG A 234 -17.98 15.14 -5.71
C ARG A 234 -18.08 16.33 -4.71
N GLU A 235 -17.04 16.57 -3.92
CA GLU A 235 -16.93 17.77 -3.09
C GLU A 235 -16.53 18.95 -3.99
N ILE A 236 -17.18 20.10 -3.82
CA ILE A 236 -16.96 21.30 -4.63
C ILE A 236 -16.17 22.32 -3.80
N PHE A 237 -15.06 22.78 -4.36
CA PHE A 237 -14.22 23.83 -3.79
C PHE A 237 -14.38 25.10 -4.64
N LYS A 238 -14.77 26.21 -4.00
CA LYS A 238 -14.99 27.47 -4.71
C LYS A 238 -13.80 28.42 -4.59
N TYR A 239 -13.51 29.09 -5.68
CA TYR A 239 -12.43 30.06 -5.79
C TYR A 239 -12.92 31.33 -6.48
N LYS A 240 -12.24 32.45 -6.23
CA LYS A 240 -12.48 33.71 -6.94
C LYS A 240 -11.22 34.20 -7.64
N VAL A 241 -11.37 34.73 -8.85
CA VAL A 241 -10.28 35.36 -9.59
C VAL A 241 -9.78 36.59 -8.84
N ASP A 242 -8.50 36.59 -8.51
CA ASP A 242 -7.83 37.73 -7.89
C ASP A 242 -6.97 38.50 -8.89
N LYS A 243 -6.38 37.80 -9.86
CA LYS A 243 -5.50 38.40 -10.85
C LYS A 243 -5.52 37.63 -12.16
N ILE A 244 -5.44 38.37 -13.27
CA ILE A 244 -5.21 37.85 -14.60
C ILE A 244 -3.99 38.58 -15.17
N GLU A 245 -3.03 37.84 -15.71
CA GLU A 245 -1.88 38.41 -16.39
C GLU A 245 -1.60 37.69 -17.70
N THR A 246 -1.17 38.44 -18.72
CA THR A 246 -0.65 37.87 -19.96
C THR A 246 0.84 38.15 -20.03
N VAL A 247 1.65 37.10 -20.12
CA VAL A 247 3.11 37.18 -20.14
C VAL A 247 3.66 36.49 -21.37
N LYS A 248 4.89 36.81 -21.78
CA LYS A 248 5.59 36.03 -22.81
C LYS A 248 5.74 34.58 -22.35
N ALA A 249 5.61 33.63 -23.27
CA ALA A 249 5.72 32.20 -22.96
C ALA A 249 7.05 31.86 -22.26
N LYS A 250 8.14 32.53 -22.66
CA LYS A 250 9.48 32.38 -22.06
C LYS A 250 9.64 33.06 -20.70
N SER A 251 8.68 33.87 -20.27
CA SER A 251 8.72 34.66 -19.03
C SER A 251 7.74 34.13 -17.97
N VAL A 252 7.12 32.98 -18.21
CA VAL A 252 6.27 32.33 -17.20
C VAL A 252 7.12 31.95 -16.00
N ASN A 253 6.72 32.43 -14.83
CA ASN A 253 7.28 31.98 -13.56
C ASN A 253 6.40 30.83 -13.02
N MET A 254 6.87 29.60 -13.20
CA MET A 254 6.15 28.41 -12.76
C MET A 254 6.09 28.30 -11.23
N GLU A 255 7.12 28.74 -10.50
CA GLU A 255 7.13 28.72 -9.04
C GLU A 255 5.97 29.54 -8.48
N LYS A 256 5.78 30.76 -9.01
CA LYS A 256 4.66 31.63 -8.66
C LYS A 256 3.30 31.00 -8.98
N LEU A 257 3.18 30.22 -10.06
CA LEU A 257 1.93 29.51 -10.42
C LEU A 257 1.62 28.33 -9.49
N LEU A 258 2.61 27.81 -8.77
CA LEU A 258 2.43 26.73 -7.79
C LEU A 258 2.13 27.25 -6.38
N GLU A 259 2.15 28.57 -6.19
CA GLU A 259 1.83 29.22 -4.93
C GLU A 259 0.43 29.88 -4.95
N PRO A 260 -0.29 29.87 -3.82
CA PRO A 260 -1.52 30.64 -3.69
C PRO A 260 -1.24 32.14 -3.87
N TYR A 261 -2.19 32.82 -4.50
CA TYR A 261 -2.06 34.26 -4.71
C TYR A 261 -2.02 35.04 -3.39
N ALA A 262 -1.21 36.09 -3.33
CA ALA A 262 -1.14 37.03 -2.21
C ALA A 262 -0.99 36.37 -0.82
N GLY A 263 -0.25 35.26 -0.71
CA GLY A 263 0.04 34.60 0.56
C GLY A 263 -1.17 33.89 1.20
N LYS A 264 -2.21 33.60 0.42
CA LYS A 264 -3.36 32.81 0.88
C LYS A 264 -2.96 31.37 1.19
N ALA A 265 -3.78 30.65 1.96
CA ALA A 265 -3.50 29.25 2.28
C ALA A 265 -3.75 28.32 1.09
N GLN A 266 -4.73 28.63 0.25
CA GLN A 266 -5.20 27.77 -0.85
C GLN A 266 -5.50 28.61 -2.08
N GLY A 267 -5.22 28.06 -3.26
CA GLY A 267 -5.54 28.69 -4.54
C GLY A 267 -5.75 27.68 -5.67
N LEU A 268 -6.38 28.16 -6.74
CA LEU A 268 -6.51 27.44 -8.01
C LEU A 268 -5.98 28.34 -9.12
N ASN A 269 -4.79 28.05 -9.62
CA ASN A 269 -4.18 28.84 -10.68
C ASN A 269 -4.41 28.16 -12.03
N LEU A 270 -4.70 28.95 -13.06
CA LEU A 270 -4.93 28.46 -14.41
C LEU A 270 -3.89 29.02 -15.38
N ILE A 271 -3.55 28.23 -16.40
CA ILE A 271 -2.66 28.63 -17.48
C ILE A 271 -3.18 28.16 -18.84
N THR A 272 -3.14 29.03 -19.84
CA THR A 272 -3.35 28.63 -21.24
C THR A 272 -2.43 29.40 -22.21
N CYS A 273 -2.37 28.92 -23.45
CA CYS A 273 -1.73 29.61 -24.56
C CYS A 273 -2.45 30.92 -24.89
N GLY A 274 -1.70 31.96 -25.24
CA GLY A 274 -2.27 33.27 -25.58
C GLY A 274 -1.43 34.05 -26.60
N GLY A 275 -1.88 35.25 -26.93
CA GLY A 275 -1.19 36.10 -27.89
C GLY A 275 -1.35 35.61 -29.33
N LYS A 276 -0.31 35.80 -30.14
CA LYS A 276 -0.29 35.41 -31.56
C LYS A 276 0.34 34.03 -31.71
N TYR A 277 -0.26 33.21 -32.58
CA TYR A 277 0.35 31.96 -33.01
C TYR A 277 1.54 32.24 -33.94
N ASP A 278 2.70 31.71 -33.58
CA ASP A 278 3.91 31.71 -34.39
C ASP A 278 3.96 30.41 -35.19
N ALA A 279 3.63 30.48 -36.49
CA ALA A 279 3.58 29.30 -37.36
C ALA A 279 4.96 28.64 -37.58
N GLN A 280 6.05 29.40 -37.47
CA GLN A 280 7.41 28.87 -37.63
C GLN A 280 7.81 28.02 -36.42
N LYS A 281 7.44 28.48 -35.22
CA LYS A 281 7.68 27.75 -33.97
C LYS A 281 6.56 26.78 -33.58
N ARG A 282 5.44 26.84 -34.30
CA ARG A 282 4.20 26.11 -34.03
C ARG A 282 3.69 26.30 -32.60
N GLU A 283 3.87 27.50 -32.04
CA GLU A 283 3.52 27.82 -30.65
C GLU A 283 2.87 29.20 -30.53
N TYR A 284 2.10 29.38 -29.46
CA TYR A 284 1.64 30.70 -29.03
C TYR A 284 2.75 31.43 -28.28
N ASN A 285 2.95 32.72 -28.59
CA ASN A 285 4.04 33.51 -28.03
C ASN A 285 3.81 34.01 -26.59
N ASP A 286 2.55 34.01 -26.12
CA ASP A 286 2.17 34.45 -24.79
C ASP A 286 1.48 33.32 -24.00
N ARG A 287 1.32 33.54 -22.69
CA ARG A 287 0.52 32.71 -21.79
C ARG A 287 -0.40 33.61 -20.98
N VAL A 288 -1.65 33.18 -20.84
CA VAL A 288 -2.62 33.81 -19.96
C VAL A 288 -2.59 33.04 -18.65
N LEU A 289 -2.32 33.74 -17.56
CA LEU A 289 -2.23 33.20 -16.21
C LEU A 289 -3.37 33.78 -15.39
N VAL A 290 -4.10 32.93 -14.69
CA VAL A 290 -5.16 33.33 -13.77
C VAL A 290 -4.80 32.84 -12.39
N TYR A 291 -4.87 33.75 -11.43
CA TYR A 291 -4.64 33.48 -10.03
C TYR A 291 -5.93 33.64 -9.26
N THR A 292 -6.19 32.71 -8.36
CA THR A 292 -7.40 32.71 -7.55
C THR A 292 -7.10 32.44 -6.08
N SER A 293 -8.07 32.74 -5.23
CA SER A 293 -8.05 32.35 -3.83
C SER A 293 -9.32 31.61 -3.46
N PHE A 294 -9.16 30.66 -2.53
CA PHE A 294 -10.24 29.85 -2.00
C PHE A 294 -11.27 30.69 -1.25
N VAL A 295 -12.54 30.31 -1.37
CA VAL A 295 -13.69 30.97 -0.73
C VAL A 295 -14.34 30.05 0.31
N GLU A 296 -14.83 28.89 -0.11
CA GLU A 296 -15.54 27.89 0.71
C GLU A 296 -15.63 26.52 0.04
#